data_AF-A0A537FT39-F1
#
_entry.id   AF-A0A537FT39-F1
#
_cell.length_a   1.000
_cell.length_b   1.000
_cell.length_c   1.000
_cell.angle_alpha   90.00
_cell.angle_beta   90.00
_cell.angle_gamma   90.00
#
_symmetry.space_group_name_H-M   'P 1'
#
loop_
_entity.id
_entity.type
_entity.pdbx_description
1 polymer ?
#
loop_
_entity_poly.entity_id
_entity_poly.type
_entity_poly.pdbx_seq_one_letter_code
_entity_poly.pdbx_strand_id
1 'polypeptide(L)'
;GTLSGKYAKDSKPPAGTRAGNRGLFFPFFDETTGFGIVEKVKQIAEEQGATPAQIALSWLLSKNHIVLLGARTLEQFEENLGALDVNLTTGQLENLDRITKPRVQYPNWMIERQSSGRTFPIVEPS
;
A
#
# COMPACT_ATOMS: atom_id res chain seq x y z
N GLY A 1 -9.02 5.46 4.28
CA GLY A 1 -7.75 6.19 4.02
C GLY A 1 -7.66 6.57 2.56
N THR A 2 -6.50 6.85 1.96
CA THR A 2 -6.39 7.05 0.47
C THR A 2 -6.94 5.84 -0.24
N LEU A 3 -6.48 4.68 0.21
CA LEU A 3 -6.76 3.39 -0.39
C LEU A 3 -8.19 2.92 -0.12
N SER A 4 -9.04 3.73 0.54
CA SER A 4 -10.48 3.42 0.60
C SER A 4 -11.23 3.83 -0.66
N GLY A 5 -10.57 4.36 -1.68
CA GLY A 5 -11.19 4.76 -2.95
C GLY A 5 -12.04 6.05 -2.90
N LYS A 6 -12.31 6.57 -1.69
CA LYS A 6 -13.15 7.75 -1.42
C LYS A 6 -12.59 9.09 -1.93
N TYR A 7 -11.37 9.13 -2.44
CA TYR A 7 -10.71 10.36 -2.90
C TYR A 7 -10.20 10.18 -4.34
N ALA A 8 -10.53 11.13 -5.21
CA ALA A 8 -10.09 11.21 -6.60
C ALA A 8 -9.23 12.47 -6.83
N LYS A 9 -8.44 12.45 -7.91
CA LYS A 9 -7.46 13.50 -8.27
C LYS A 9 -8.04 14.91 -8.29
N ASP A 10 -9.28 15.06 -8.75
CA ASP A 10 -9.94 16.36 -8.89
C ASP A 10 -11.00 16.63 -7.81
N SER A 11 -11.11 15.76 -6.80
CA SER A 11 -12.09 15.91 -5.73
C SER A 11 -11.50 16.62 -4.51
N LYS A 12 -12.13 17.71 -4.07
CA LYS A 12 -11.84 18.27 -2.73
C LYS A 12 -12.34 17.29 -1.68
N PRO A 13 -11.48 16.81 -0.76
CA PRO A 13 -11.91 15.91 0.29
C PRO A 13 -12.99 16.58 1.19
N PRO A 14 -14.07 15.88 1.57
CA PRO A 14 -15.15 16.47 2.36
C PRO A 14 -14.66 17.03 3.70
N ALA A 15 -15.24 18.14 4.15
CA ALA A 15 -14.96 18.74 5.45
C ALA A 15 -15.24 17.73 6.59
N GLY A 16 -14.38 17.69 7.62
CA GLY A 16 -14.47 16.72 8.73
C GLY A 16 -13.81 15.36 8.47
N THR A 17 -13.36 15.09 7.25
CA THR A 17 -12.51 13.93 6.93
C THR A 17 -11.05 14.21 7.28
N ARG A 18 -10.25 13.14 7.48
CA ARG A 18 -8.79 13.30 7.72
C ARG A 18 -8.11 14.03 6.56
N ALA A 19 -8.52 13.76 5.33
CA ALA A 19 -7.98 14.41 4.14
C ALA A 19 -8.41 15.87 4.03
N GLY A 20 -9.65 16.21 4.43
CA GLY A 20 -10.12 17.60 4.48
C GLY A 20 -9.44 18.44 5.57
N ASN A 21 -9.09 17.84 6.70
CA ASN A 21 -8.50 18.55 7.84
C ASN A 21 -6.96 18.64 7.82
N ARG A 22 -6.28 17.69 7.18
CA ARG A 22 -4.80 17.58 7.21
C ARG A 22 -4.14 17.46 5.83
N GLY A 23 -4.93 17.58 4.75
CA GLY A 23 -4.49 17.30 3.39
C GLY A 23 -4.55 15.81 3.04
N LEU A 24 -4.69 15.51 1.74
CA LEU A 24 -4.44 14.18 1.21
C LEU A 24 -2.96 13.84 1.47
N PHE A 25 -2.69 13.08 2.53
CA PHE A 25 -1.42 12.37 2.74
C PHE A 25 -0.20 13.23 3.10
N PHE A 26 -0.32 13.92 4.22
CA PHE A 26 0.84 14.46 4.94
C PHE A 26 1.75 13.33 5.50
N PRO A 27 3.09 13.38 5.34
CA PRO A 27 3.88 14.40 4.65
C PRO A 27 4.37 14.02 3.23
N PHE A 28 4.24 12.76 2.80
CA PHE A 28 4.86 12.30 1.55
C PHE A 28 3.86 11.51 0.69
N PHE A 29 3.30 12.17 -0.32
CA PHE A 29 2.48 11.55 -1.33
C PHE A 29 2.82 12.15 -2.69
N ASP A 30 3.31 11.30 -3.59
CA ASP A 30 3.41 11.65 -4.99
C ASP A 30 2.05 11.43 -5.63
N GLU A 31 1.33 12.50 -5.94
CA GLU A 31 -0.01 12.44 -6.53
C GLU A 31 -0.02 11.65 -7.84
N THR A 32 1.03 11.77 -8.66
CA THR A 32 1.07 11.11 -9.96
C THR A 32 1.13 9.58 -9.82
N THR A 33 2.06 9.09 -9.00
CA THR A 33 2.20 7.66 -8.73
C THR A 33 1.06 7.14 -7.86
N GLY A 34 0.64 7.91 -6.87
CA GLY A 34 -0.36 7.52 -5.87
C GLY A 34 -1.76 7.31 -6.45
N PHE A 35 -2.23 8.18 -7.33
CA PHE A 35 -3.53 7.97 -7.99
C PHE A 35 -3.49 6.79 -8.96
N GLY A 36 -2.36 6.58 -9.66
CA GLY A 36 -2.19 5.39 -10.51
C GLY A 36 -2.30 4.08 -9.72
N ILE A 37 -1.74 4.04 -8.52
CA ILE A 37 -1.88 2.88 -7.61
C ILE A 37 -3.34 2.72 -7.17
N VAL A 38 -4.02 3.81 -6.77
CA VAL A 38 -5.43 3.75 -6.34
C VAL A 38 -6.33 3.17 -7.44
N GLU A 39 -6.17 3.60 -8.68
CA GLU A 39 -6.97 3.07 -9.79
C GLU A 39 -6.70 1.58 -10.05
N LYS A 40 -5.44 1.12 -9.92
CA LYS A 40 -5.14 -0.32 -10.02
C LYS A 40 -5.70 -1.13 -8.86
N VAL A 41 -5.68 -0.59 -7.65
CA VAL A 41 -6.31 -1.25 -6.50
C VAL A 41 -7.82 -1.35 -6.68
N LYS A 42 -8.48 -0.32 -7.23
CA LYS A 42 -9.92 -0.37 -7.56
C LYS A 42 -10.24 -1.45 -8.59
N GLN A 43 -9.45 -1.54 -9.66
CA GLN A 43 -9.64 -2.58 -10.67
C GLN A 43 -9.57 -3.99 -10.06
N ILE A 44 -8.56 -4.26 -9.23
CA ILE A 44 -8.42 -5.55 -8.54
C ILE A 44 -9.59 -5.78 -7.57
N ALA A 45 -10.08 -4.72 -6.91
CA ALA A 45 -11.22 -4.80 -6.02
C ALA A 45 -12.50 -5.22 -6.74
N GLU A 46 -12.75 -4.68 -7.93
CA GLU A 46 -13.87 -5.08 -8.79
C GLU A 46 -13.76 -6.55 -9.23
N GLU A 47 -12.56 -6.99 -9.64
CA GLU A 47 -12.29 -8.39 -10.02
C GLU A 47 -12.54 -9.38 -8.87
N GLN A 48 -12.25 -8.97 -7.63
CA GLN A 48 -12.37 -9.78 -6.43
C GLN A 48 -13.71 -9.64 -5.69
N GLY A 49 -14.60 -8.75 -6.17
CA GLY A 49 -15.85 -8.43 -5.45
C GLY A 49 -15.62 -7.84 -4.06
N ALA A 50 -14.50 -7.14 -3.86
CA ALA A 50 -14.05 -6.60 -2.59
C ALA A 50 -13.97 -5.07 -2.64
N THR A 51 -13.71 -4.43 -1.50
CA THR A 51 -13.46 -2.98 -1.46
C THR A 51 -11.98 -2.67 -1.66
N PRO A 52 -11.61 -1.49 -2.19
CA PRO A 52 -10.21 -1.09 -2.32
C PRO A 52 -9.43 -1.14 -0.99
N ALA A 53 -10.10 -0.87 0.12
CA ALA A 53 -9.51 -0.99 1.45
C ALA A 53 -9.18 -2.45 1.80
N GLN A 54 -10.09 -3.38 1.49
CA GLN A 54 -9.87 -4.81 1.71
C GLN A 54 -8.71 -5.35 0.86
N ILE A 55 -8.60 -4.93 -0.41
CA ILE A 55 -7.46 -5.31 -1.27
C ILE A 55 -6.13 -4.83 -0.67
N ALA A 56 -6.06 -3.56 -0.24
CA ALA A 56 -4.85 -3.00 0.35
C ALA A 56 -4.45 -3.72 1.65
N LEU A 57 -5.42 -4.06 2.49
CA LEU A 57 -5.19 -4.78 3.75
C LEU A 57 -4.77 -6.23 3.49
N SER A 58 -5.45 -6.95 2.59
CA SER A 58 -5.10 -8.31 2.18
C SER A 58 -3.67 -8.38 1.61
N TRP A 59 -3.30 -7.42 0.76
CA TRP A 59 -1.93 -7.32 0.25
C TRP A 59 -0.89 -7.11 1.36
N LEU A 60 -1.15 -6.27 2.36
CA LEU A 60 -0.24 -6.11 3.50
C LEU A 60 -0.14 -7.39 4.35
N LEU A 61 -1.26 -8.07 4.58
CA LEU A 61 -1.31 -9.33 5.32
C LEU A 61 -0.54 -10.45 4.60
N SER A 62 -0.59 -10.49 3.26
CA SER A 62 0.17 -11.46 2.46
C SER A 62 1.70 -11.37 2.64
N LYS A 63 2.18 -10.21 3.11
CA LYS A 63 3.61 -9.96 3.37
C LYS A 63 4.05 -10.26 4.80
N ASN A 64 3.18 -10.88 5.59
CA ASN A 64 3.44 -11.20 6.99
C ASN A 64 3.73 -9.96 7.85
N HIS A 65 3.14 -8.81 7.49
CA HIS A 65 3.27 -7.56 8.23
C HIS A 65 2.18 -7.43 9.32
N ILE A 66 2.52 -6.72 10.40
CA ILE A 66 1.52 -6.30 11.39
C ILE A 66 0.73 -5.13 10.79
N VAL A 67 -0.57 -5.31 10.63
CA VAL A 67 -1.47 -4.30 10.06
C VAL A 67 -2.26 -3.61 11.16
N LEU A 68 -2.10 -2.28 11.26
CA LEU A 68 -2.88 -1.44 12.17
C LEU A 68 -3.99 -0.74 11.38
N LEU A 69 -5.24 -1.01 11.73
CA LEU A 69 -6.40 -0.34 11.15
C LEU A 69 -7.02 0.68 12.12
N GLY A 70 -7.45 1.82 11.57
CA GLY A 70 -8.20 2.83 12.30
C GLY A 70 -9.62 2.93 11.77
N ALA A 71 -10.61 2.58 12.60
CA ALA A 71 -12.04 2.71 12.30
C ALA A 71 -12.69 3.62 13.36
N ARG A 72 -13.65 4.47 12.95
CA ARG A 72 -14.42 5.32 13.88
C ARG A 72 -15.80 4.75 14.19
N THR A 73 -16.24 3.77 13.42
CA THR A 73 -17.53 3.09 13.56
C THR A 73 -17.31 1.58 13.48
N LEU A 74 -18.22 0.81 14.08
CA LEU A 74 -18.17 -0.65 14.03
C LEU A 74 -18.30 -1.17 12.59
N GLU A 75 -19.20 -0.58 11.81
CA GLU A 75 -19.39 -0.92 10.39
C GLU A 75 -18.10 -0.78 9.56
N GLN A 76 -17.31 0.27 9.79
CA GLN A 76 -16.01 0.44 9.14
C GLN A 76 -15.00 -0.62 9.58
N PHE A 77 -15.09 -1.05 10.83
CA PHE A 77 -14.22 -2.11 11.35
C PHE A 77 -14.58 -3.45 10.68
N GLU A 78 -15.86 -3.81 10.66
CA GLU A 78 -16.38 -5.02 10.02
C GLU A 78 -16.08 -5.05 8.51
N GLU A 79 -16.27 -3.93 7.80
CA GLU A 79 -15.90 -3.81 6.38
C GLU A 79 -14.41 -4.10 6.17
N ASN A 80 -13.52 -3.59 7.02
CA ASN A 80 -12.09 -3.85 6.91
C ASN A 80 -11.72 -5.31 7.23
N LEU A 81 -12.47 -5.99 8.11
CA LEU A 81 -12.22 -7.40 8.42
C LEU A 81 -12.45 -8.32 7.22
N GLY A 82 -13.33 -7.95 6.29
CA GLY A 82 -13.50 -8.68 5.02
C GLY A 82 -12.21 -8.80 4.19
N ALA A 83 -11.15 -8.05 4.52
CA ALA A 83 -9.82 -8.25 3.94
C ALA A 83 -9.24 -9.65 4.19
N LEU A 84 -9.67 -10.33 5.26
CA LEU A 84 -9.23 -11.67 5.61
C LEU A 84 -9.79 -12.74 4.66
N ASP A 85 -10.91 -12.45 4.01
CA ASP A 85 -11.57 -13.36 3.06
C ASP A 85 -11.08 -13.16 1.62
N VAL A 86 -10.29 -12.10 1.37
CA VAL A 86 -9.73 -11.79 0.05
C VAL A 86 -8.49 -12.65 -0.22
N ASN A 87 -8.59 -13.50 -1.23
CA ASN A 87 -7.49 -14.33 -1.73
C ASN A 87 -6.93 -13.75 -3.03
N LEU A 88 -5.89 -12.90 -2.91
CA LEU A 88 -5.21 -12.32 -4.06
C LEU A 88 -4.42 -13.40 -4.82
N THR A 89 -4.55 -13.41 -6.14
CA THR A 89 -3.76 -14.32 -6.98
C THR A 89 -2.29 -13.91 -7.00
N THR A 90 -1.38 -14.82 -7.33
CA THR A 90 0.05 -14.53 -7.49
C THR A 90 0.28 -13.36 -8.45
N GLY A 91 -0.43 -13.31 -9.58
CA GLY A 91 -0.30 -12.21 -10.55
C GLY A 91 -0.79 -10.87 -10.01
N GLN A 92 -1.84 -10.86 -9.17
CA GLN A 92 -2.31 -9.63 -8.51
C GLN A 92 -1.32 -9.14 -7.46
N LEU A 93 -0.73 -10.06 -6.67
CA LEU A 93 0.32 -9.74 -5.69
C LEU A 93 1.56 -9.15 -6.37
N GLU A 94 2.06 -9.80 -7.42
CA GLU A 94 3.22 -9.31 -8.19
C GLU A 94 2.96 -7.95 -8.82
N ASN A 95 1.75 -7.73 -9.33
CA ASN A 95 1.38 -6.44 -9.90
C ASN A 95 1.35 -5.34 -8.83
N LEU A 96 0.73 -5.60 -7.67
CA LEU A 96 0.71 -4.67 -6.55
C LEU A 96 2.13 -4.35 -6.04
N ASP A 97 3.01 -5.35 -5.95
CA ASP A 97 4.41 -5.17 -5.56
C ASP A 97 5.17 -4.28 -6.53
N ARG A 98 4.96 -4.50 -7.83
CA ARG A 98 5.64 -3.73 -8.87
C ARG A 98 5.21 -2.27 -8.89
N ILE A 99 3.91 -1.99 -8.79
CA ILE A 99 3.39 -0.60 -8.86
C ILE A 99 3.63 0.19 -7.57
N THR A 100 3.82 -0.48 -6.44
CA THR A 100 4.06 0.17 -5.13
C THR A 100 5.55 0.29 -4.78
N LYS A 101 6.45 -0.28 -5.58
CA LYS A 101 7.89 -0.30 -5.28
C LYS A 101 8.44 1.12 -5.15
N PRO A 102 8.96 1.52 -3.97
CA PRO A 102 9.55 2.84 -3.80
C PRO A 102 10.83 2.96 -4.65
N ARG A 103 11.12 4.18 -5.13
CA ARG A 103 12.41 4.49 -5.74
C ARG A 103 13.51 4.28 -4.72
N VAL A 104 14.62 3.66 -5.12
CA VAL A 104 15.77 3.44 -4.26
C VAL A 104 16.34 4.81 -3.84
N GLN A 105 16.25 5.12 -2.55
CA GLN A 105 16.68 6.40 -2.01
C GLN A 105 18.19 6.41 -1.74
N TYR A 106 18.80 7.58 -1.69
CA TYR A 106 20.15 7.72 -1.11
C TYR A 106 20.09 7.41 0.40
N PRO A 107 21.10 6.73 0.97
CA PRO A 107 22.31 6.21 0.33
C PRO A 107 22.19 4.79 -0.23
N ASN A 108 21.01 4.15 -0.17
CA ASN A 108 20.84 2.74 -0.55
C ASN A 108 21.32 2.42 -1.97
N TRP A 109 21.02 3.28 -2.97
CA TRP A 109 21.51 3.07 -4.33
C TRP A 109 23.04 3.17 -4.43
N MET A 110 23.65 4.04 -3.61
CA MET A 110 25.11 4.23 -3.56
C MET A 110 25.76 2.99 -2.94
N ILE A 111 25.17 2.48 -1.86
CA ILE A 111 25.61 1.26 -1.20
C ILE A 111 25.54 0.07 -2.17
N GLU A 112 24.40 -0.17 -2.82
CA GLU A 112 24.24 -1.23 -3.83
C GLU A 112 25.28 -1.13 -4.95
N ARG A 113 25.49 0.09 -5.47
CA ARG A 113 26.50 0.36 -6.51
C ARG A 113 27.92 0.05 -6.01
N GLN A 114 28.27 0.42 -4.79
CA GLN A 114 29.61 0.20 -4.22
C GLN A 114 29.81 -1.22 -3.65
N SER A 115 28.74 -1.95 -3.35
CA SER A 115 28.78 -3.33 -2.87
C SER A 115 28.73 -4.35 -4.00
N SER A 116 28.46 -3.94 -5.24
CA SER A 116 28.32 -4.79 -6.44
C SER A 116 29.56 -5.61 -6.84
N GLY A 117 30.60 -5.67 -6.00
CA GLY A 117 31.74 -6.58 -6.11
C GLY A 117 32.34 -7.00 -4.76
N ARG A 118 31.64 -6.76 -3.63
CA ARG A 118 32.11 -7.11 -2.28
C ARG A 118 31.33 -8.30 -1.73
N THR A 119 31.83 -9.51 -1.95
CA THR A 119 31.43 -10.70 -1.21
C THR A 119 32.17 -10.74 0.12
N PHE A 120 31.45 -10.58 1.23
CA PHE A 120 31.98 -10.88 2.55
C PHE A 120 31.80 -12.38 2.80
N PRO A 121 32.87 -13.16 3.03
CA PRO A 121 32.72 -14.55 3.39
C PRO A 121 31.94 -14.63 4.70
N ILE A 122 30.87 -15.42 4.72
CA ILE A 122 30.16 -15.77 5.94
C ILE A 122 31.11 -16.70 6.70
N VAL A 123 31.69 -16.23 7.80
CA VAL A 123 32.46 -17.08 8.71
C VAL A 123 31.43 -17.75 9.62
N GLU A 124 31.23 -19.05 9.48
CA GLU A 124 30.39 -19.80 10.41
C GLU A 124 31.08 -19.88 11.78
N PRO A 125 30.34 -19.69 12.89
CA PRO A 125 30.90 -19.79 14.22
C PRO A 125 31.28 -21.26 14.53
N SER A 126 32.49 -21.44 15.08
CA SER A 126 33.06 -22.71 15.54
C SER A 126 32.46 -23.22 16.84
#